data_AF-A0A9Q3V8R0-F1
#
_entry.id   AF-A0A9Q3V8R0-F1
#
_cell.length_a   1.000
_cell.length_b   1.000
_cell.length_c   1.000
_cell.angle_alpha   90.00
_cell.angle_beta   90.00
_cell.angle_gamma   90.00
#
_symmetry.space_group_name_H-M   'P 1'
#
loop_
_entity.id
_entity.type
_entity.pdbx_description
1 polymer ?
#
loop_
_entity_poly.entity_id
_entity_poly.type
_entity_poly.pdbx_seq_one_letter_code
_entity_poly.pdbx_strand_id
1 'polypeptide(L)'
;MTLIELEKFKNKLKAEIIHELESSKSISNWDKVKKSMQPRLKQYSNSHLSRIENSLAILTRYTLGISRVANLKEQNVVDAKNFVPEIIDVMVKYSVCNEGKLA
;
A
#
# COMPACT_ATOMS: atom_id res chain seq x y z
N MET A 1 -6.79 29.91 -31.40
CA MET A 1 -5.92 29.60 -30.25
C MET A 1 -4.55 30.18 -30.52
N THR A 2 -4.18 31.20 -29.77
CA THR A 2 -2.91 31.93 -29.87
C THR A 2 -1.85 31.28 -28.96
N LEU A 3 -0.57 31.61 -29.17
CA LEU A 3 0.54 31.12 -28.34
C LEU A 3 0.32 31.41 -26.84
N ILE A 4 -0.26 32.57 -26.51
CA ILE A 4 -0.54 32.99 -25.13
C ILE A 4 -1.66 32.14 -24.51
N GLU A 5 -2.69 31.78 -25.29
CA GLU A 5 -3.77 30.92 -24.83
C GLU A 5 -3.29 29.47 -24.60
N LEU A 6 -2.37 28.99 -25.44
CA LEU A 6 -1.74 27.68 -25.28
C LEU A 6 -0.90 27.59 -24.00
N GLU A 7 -0.14 28.66 -23.70
CA GLU A 7 0.73 28.72 -22.53
C GLU A 7 -0.08 28.79 -21.23
N LYS A 8 -1.17 29.57 -21.22
CA LYS A 8 -2.15 29.57 -20.12
C LYS A 8 -2.80 28.21 -19.91
N PHE A 9 -3.18 27.53 -21.00
CA PHE A 9 -3.76 26.20 -20.93
C PHE A 9 -2.78 25.15 -20.38
N LYS A 10 -1.52 25.17 -20.83
CA LYS A 10 -0.46 24.30 -20.31
C LYS A 10 -0.21 24.52 -18.82
N ASN A 11 -0.18 25.76 -18.37
CA ASN A 11 0.03 26.07 -16.96
C ASN A 11 -1.16 25.63 -16.09
N LYS A 12 -2.38 25.77 -16.59
CA LYS A 12 -3.59 25.26 -15.92
C LYS A 12 -3.58 23.74 -15.79
N LEU A 13 -3.26 23.03 -16.88
CA LEU A 13 -3.11 21.57 -16.88
C LEU A 13 -2.01 21.10 -15.91
N LYS A 14 -0.86 21.78 -15.90
CA LYS A 14 0.22 21.47 -14.94
C LYS A 14 -0.25 21.64 -13.49
N ALA A 15 -0.96 22.71 -13.19
CA ALA A 15 -1.48 22.97 -11.85
C ALA A 15 -2.51 21.91 -11.42
N GLU A 16 -3.41 21.51 -12.32
CA GLU A 16 -4.40 20.45 -12.06
C GLU A 16 -3.72 19.09 -11.83
N ILE A 17 -2.73 18.73 -12.64
CA ILE A 17 -1.97 17.48 -12.47
C ILE A 17 -1.19 17.50 -11.15
N ILE A 18 -0.54 18.62 -10.81
CA ILE A 18 0.19 18.74 -9.54
C ILE A 18 -0.79 18.62 -8.36
N HIS A 19 -1.94 19.28 -8.42
CA HIS A 19 -2.97 19.18 -7.38
C HIS A 19 -3.50 17.74 -7.22
N GLU A 20 -3.73 17.02 -8.31
CA GLU A 20 -4.13 15.60 -8.31
C GLU A 20 -3.03 14.71 -7.70
N LEU A 21 -1.77 14.96 -8.05
CA LEU A 21 -0.61 14.25 -7.51
C LEU A 21 -0.33 14.58 -6.05
N GLU A 22 -0.61 15.79 -5.61
CA GLU A 22 -0.44 16.24 -4.23
C GLU A 22 -1.57 15.74 -3.32
N SER A 23 -2.80 15.74 -3.82
CA SER A 23 -3.95 15.15 -3.11
C SER A 23 -3.87 13.62 -3.02
N SER A 24 -3.24 12.96 -3.99
CA SER A 24 -2.91 11.52 -3.92
C SER A 24 -1.60 11.21 -3.18
N LYS A 25 -0.79 12.22 -2.84
CA LYS A 25 0.47 12.10 -2.07
C LYS A 25 0.27 12.02 -0.56
N SER A 26 -0.97 12.04 -0.05
CA SER A 26 -1.19 11.71 1.35
C SER A 26 -0.64 10.30 1.58
N ILE A 27 0.41 10.18 2.38
CA ILE A 27 0.99 8.88 2.76
C ILE A 27 -0.19 8.04 3.22
N SER A 28 -0.51 7.00 2.45
CA SER A 28 -1.69 6.21 2.73
C SER A 28 -1.51 5.66 4.13
N ASN A 29 -2.57 5.62 4.93
CA ASN A 29 -2.51 4.96 6.23
C ASN A 29 -2.10 3.49 6.08
N TRP A 30 -2.33 2.89 4.91
CA TRP A 30 -1.76 1.62 4.53
C TRP A 30 -0.22 1.61 4.47
N ASP A 31 0.42 2.68 4.00
CA ASP A 31 1.89 2.79 3.98
C ASP A 31 2.49 2.76 5.39
N LYS A 32 1.77 3.30 6.40
CA LYS A 32 2.16 3.19 7.81
C LYS A 32 2.16 1.73 8.28
N VAL A 33 1.21 0.92 7.79
CA VAL A 33 1.12 -0.52 8.07
C VAL A 33 2.20 -1.28 7.27
N LYS A 34 2.44 -0.92 6.00
CA LYS A 34 3.53 -1.48 5.18
C LYS A 34 4.89 -1.33 5.85
N LYS A 35 5.18 -0.13 6.38
CA LYS A 35 6.44 0.13 7.09
C LYS A 35 6.63 -0.77 8.31
N SER A 36 5.58 -1.12 9.05
CA SER A 36 5.72 -2.02 10.21
C SER A 36 5.95 -3.49 9.82
N MET A 37 5.54 -3.92 8.63
CA MET A 37 5.77 -5.29 8.16
C MET A 37 7.07 -5.48 7.36
N GLN A 38 7.63 -4.41 6.79
CA GLN A 38 8.90 -4.41 6.05
C GLN A 38 10.01 -5.28 6.68
N PRO A 39 10.32 -5.18 7.99
CA PRO A 39 11.36 -6.00 8.61
C PRO A 39 11.14 -7.52 8.48
N ARG A 40 9.88 -7.98 8.54
CA ARG A 40 9.49 -9.40 8.41
C ARG A 40 9.48 -9.87 6.95
N LEU A 41 9.33 -8.94 6.02
CA LEU A 41 9.18 -9.23 4.59
C LEU A 41 10.50 -9.17 3.82
N LYS A 42 11.60 -8.66 4.42
CA LYS A 42 12.92 -8.52 3.76
C LYS A 42 13.48 -9.80 3.12
N GLN A 43 13.05 -10.97 3.59
CA GLN A 43 13.53 -12.27 3.09
C GLN A 43 12.85 -12.75 1.79
N TYR A 44 11.82 -12.06 1.31
CA TYR A 44 11.08 -12.46 0.12
C TYR A 44 11.53 -11.68 -1.12
N SER A 45 11.50 -12.33 -2.28
CA SER A 45 11.73 -11.66 -3.57
C SER A 45 10.63 -10.66 -3.90
N ASN A 46 10.92 -9.67 -4.76
CA ASN A 46 9.96 -8.65 -5.18
C ASN A 46 8.64 -9.21 -5.74
N SER A 47 8.70 -10.34 -6.45
CA SER A 47 7.52 -11.02 -6.97
C SER A 47 6.64 -11.61 -5.86
N HIS A 48 7.25 -12.23 -4.84
CA HIS A 48 6.53 -12.74 -3.67
C HIS A 48 6.02 -11.62 -2.77
N LEU A 49 6.81 -10.56 -2.58
CA LEU A 49 6.42 -9.37 -1.81
C LEU A 49 5.10 -8.79 -2.31
N SER A 50 4.97 -8.60 -3.63
CA SER A 50 3.75 -8.05 -4.23
C SER A 50 2.52 -8.92 -3.96
N ARG A 51 2.66 -10.26 -4.00
CA ARG A 51 1.58 -11.21 -3.71
C ARG A 51 1.20 -11.19 -2.23
N ILE A 52 2.20 -11.15 -1.34
CA ILE A 52 1.99 -11.07 0.11
C ILE A 52 1.29 -9.76 0.47
N GLU A 53 1.80 -8.61 -0.02
CA GLU A 53 1.20 -7.30 0.25
C GLU A 53 -0.26 -7.23 -0.21
N ASN A 54 -0.57 -7.76 -1.40
CA ASN A 54 -1.95 -7.80 -1.89
C ASN A 54 -2.85 -8.67 -1.01
N SER A 55 -2.35 -9.83 -0.57
CA SER A 55 -3.09 -10.74 0.32
C SER A 55 -3.37 -10.07 1.66
N LEU A 56 -2.38 -9.41 2.25
CA LEU A 56 -2.53 -8.65 3.50
C LEU A 56 -3.49 -7.47 3.33
N ALA A 57 -3.49 -6.81 2.17
CA ALA A 57 -4.46 -5.76 1.87
C ALA A 57 -5.90 -6.29 1.71
N ILE A 58 -6.08 -7.50 1.18
CA ILE A 58 -7.40 -8.17 1.14
C ILE A 58 -7.88 -8.49 2.54
N LEU A 59 -7.04 -9.16 3.34
CA LEU A 59 -7.38 -9.55 4.71
C LEU A 59 -7.68 -8.33 5.56
N THR A 60 -6.91 -7.25 5.42
CA THR A 60 -7.15 -6.00 6.14
C THR A 60 -8.49 -5.36 5.78
N ARG A 61 -8.89 -5.39 4.51
CA ARG A 61 -10.21 -4.91 4.09
C ARG A 61 -11.33 -5.71 4.75
N TYR A 62 -11.19 -7.03 4.73
CA TYR A 62 -12.19 -7.94 5.29
C TYR A 62 -12.32 -7.76 6.80
N THR A 63 -11.20 -7.79 7.54
CA THR A 63 -11.18 -7.68 9.00
C THR A 63 -11.73 -6.34 9.50
N LEU A 64 -11.41 -5.24 8.81
CA LEU A 64 -11.83 -3.90 9.24
C LEU A 64 -13.15 -3.44 8.63
N GLY A 65 -13.80 -4.26 7.80
CA GLY A 65 -15.04 -3.89 7.12
C GLY A 65 -14.90 -2.68 6.18
N ILE A 66 -13.72 -2.50 5.55
CA ILE A 66 -13.45 -1.37 4.64
C ILE A 66 -13.38 -1.84 3.19
N SER A 67 -13.85 -1.00 2.26
CA SER A 67 -13.87 -1.33 0.83
C SER A 67 -12.48 -1.25 0.18
N ARG A 68 -11.64 -0.30 0.62
CA ARG A 68 -10.30 -0.06 0.08
C ARG A 68 -9.32 0.25 1.20
N VAL A 69 -8.12 -0.36 1.18
CA VAL A 69 -7.05 -0.04 2.14
C VAL A 69 -6.54 1.39 2.03
N ALA A 70 -6.70 2.02 0.86
CA ALA A 70 -6.44 3.44 0.67
C ALA A 70 -7.31 4.33 1.58
N ASN A 71 -8.49 3.82 1.99
CA ASN A 71 -9.43 4.51 2.86
C ASN A 71 -9.27 4.07 4.34
N LEU A 72 -8.15 3.44 4.69
CA LEU A 72 -7.87 3.08 6.07
C LEU A 72 -7.85 4.35 6.93
N LYS A 73 -8.79 4.46 7.87
CA LYS A 73 -8.88 5.59 8.80
C LYS A 73 -7.80 5.48 9.86
N GLU A 74 -7.36 6.62 10.40
CA GLU A 74 -6.30 6.68 11.42
C GLU A 74 -6.60 5.77 12.62
N GLN A 75 -7.85 5.76 13.07
CA GLN A 75 -8.33 4.94 14.19
C GLN A 75 -8.14 3.43 13.96
N ASN A 76 -8.19 2.96 12.71
CA ASN A 76 -8.04 1.54 12.37
C ASN A 76 -6.57 1.17 12.05
N VAL A 77 -5.64 2.14 12.04
CA VAL A 77 -4.22 1.89 11.76
C VAL A 77 -3.58 1.06 12.87
N VAL A 78 -3.96 1.30 14.12
CA VAL A 78 -3.44 0.55 15.27
C VAL A 78 -3.87 -0.90 15.18
N ASP A 79 -5.15 -1.16 14.93
CA ASP A 79 -5.67 -2.52 14.76
C ASP A 79 -4.96 -3.25 13.61
N ALA A 80 -4.82 -2.59 12.46
CA ALA A 80 -4.07 -3.12 11.32
C ALA A 80 -2.61 -3.45 11.67
N LYS A 81 -1.93 -2.59 12.43
CA LYS A 81 -0.55 -2.83 12.88
C LYS A 81 -0.43 -3.98 13.88
N ASN A 82 -1.49 -4.35 14.57
CA ASN A 82 -1.49 -5.45 15.52
C ASN A 82 -1.72 -6.80 14.82
N PHE A 83 -2.78 -6.94 14.02
CA PHE A 83 -3.12 -8.26 13.46
C PHE A 83 -2.33 -8.61 12.18
N VAL A 84 -1.92 -7.63 11.36
CA VAL A 84 -1.19 -7.93 10.10
C VAL A 84 0.12 -8.67 10.36
N PRO A 85 0.96 -8.28 11.35
CA PRO A 85 2.12 -9.06 11.73
C PRO A 85 1.79 -10.49 12.18
N GLU A 86 0.71 -10.69 12.94
CA GLU A 86 0.28 -12.03 13.37
C GLU A 86 -0.06 -12.92 12.19
N ILE A 87 -0.73 -12.38 11.15
CA ILE A 87 -0.99 -13.09 9.90
C ILE A 87 0.31 -13.49 9.22
N ILE A 88 1.29 -12.57 9.15
CA ILE A 88 2.60 -12.88 8.56
C ILE A 88 3.29 -14.00 9.35
N ASP A 89 3.27 -13.93 10.68
CA ASP A 89 3.91 -14.92 11.55
C ASP A 89 3.22 -16.29 11.42
N VAL A 90 1.88 -16.33 11.28
CA VAL A 90 1.10 -17.54 10.95
C VAL A 90 1.48 -18.07 9.57
N MET A 91 1.51 -17.21 8.54
CA MET A 91 1.91 -17.59 7.19
C MET A 91 3.33 -18.18 7.18
N VAL A 92 4.26 -17.58 7.91
CA VAL A 92 5.65 -18.09 8.05
C VAL A 92 5.68 -19.41 8.81
N LYS A 93 4.95 -19.52 9.92
CA LYS A 93 4.88 -20.74 10.76
C LYS A 93 4.28 -21.93 10.01
N TYR A 94 3.25 -21.69 9.20
CA TYR A 94 2.56 -22.74 8.43
C TYR A 94 3.01 -22.86 6.98
N SER A 95 3.96 -22.02 6.53
CA SER A 95 4.77 -22.28 5.34
C SER A 95 5.78 -23.38 5.63
N VAL A 96 5.26 -24.56 5.98
CA VAL A 96 5.95 -25.83 5.91
C VAL A 96 5.81 -26.29 4.46
N CYS A 97 6.94 -26.35 3.74
CA CYS A 97 7.11 -27.01 2.44
C CYS A 97 6.22 -26.54 1.27
N ASN A 98 6.71 -25.57 0.48
CA ASN A 98 6.99 -25.75 -0.96
C ASN A 98 7.34 -24.40 -1.61
N GLU A 99 8.50 -24.38 -2.26
CA GLU A 99 9.01 -23.36 -3.19
C GLU A 99 9.44 -22.01 -2.59
N GLY A 100 10.77 -21.83 -2.49
CA GLY A 100 11.36 -20.48 -2.55
C GLY A 100 12.33 -20.08 -1.44
N LYS A 101 12.83 -20.99 -0.60
CA LYS A 101 14.08 -20.70 0.12
C LYS A 101 15.27 -20.85 -0.83
N LEU A 102 15.95 -19.73 -1.04
CA LEU A 102 17.30 -19.56 -1.60
C LEU A 102 17.46 -19.85 -3.10
N ALA A 103 17.51 -18.76 -3.88
CA ALA A 103 18.55 -18.54 -4.87
C ALA A 103 19.04 -17.10 -4.73
#